data_AF-A0A2V2X7R8-F1
#
_entry.id   AF-A0A2V2X7R8-F1
#
_cell.length_a   1.000
_cell.length_b   1.000
_cell.length_c   1.000
_cell.angle_alpha   90.00
_cell.angle_beta   90.00
_cell.angle_gamma   90.00
#
_symmetry.space_group_name_H-M   'P 1'
#
loop_
_entity.id
_entity.type
_entity.pdbx_description
1 polymer ?
#
loop_
_entity_poly.entity_id
_entity_poly.type
_entity_poly.pdbx_seq_one_letter_code
_entity_poly.pdbx_strand_id
1 'polypeptide(L)'
;MLLSLEGADKFHENTSGVLPDRSKQIIEQLLLLRYECASCLCNIRHDVAVWSCNDCFRIFHLYCIKKWAKQNESGIGTSFRCPHCQATQEPVSKYYCFCGKLRDPPYDPHITPHSCGQTCGKTRHLCHHPCPVQCHPGPCPECSSFTGPKSCPCGATTYTWRCGQPDPQKLCDNNA
;
A
#
# COMPACT_ATOMS: atom_id res chain seq x y z
N MET A 1 -10.50 37.55 -21.88
CA MET A 1 -9.50 36.71 -22.56
C MET A 1 -9.40 35.42 -21.77
N LEU A 2 -10.08 34.37 -22.24
CA LEU A 2 -10.04 33.03 -21.68
C LEU A 2 -8.72 32.39 -22.12
N LEU A 3 -7.81 32.12 -21.19
CA LEU A 3 -6.60 31.33 -21.48
C LEU A 3 -6.92 29.87 -21.17
N SER A 4 -6.87 29.05 -22.21
CA SER A 4 -7.16 27.62 -22.24
C SER A 4 -6.36 26.84 -21.18
N LEU A 5 -7.09 26.08 -20.36
CA LEU A 5 -6.55 25.04 -19.48
C LEU A 5 -6.36 23.75 -20.30
N GLU A 6 -5.32 23.70 -21.13
CA GLU A 6 -4.94 22.47 -21.84
C GLU A 6 -3.55 22.07 -21.37
N GLY A 7 -3.47 21.24 -20.33
CA GLY A 7 -2.17 20.77 -19.84
C GLY A 7 -2.15 19.91 -18.56
N ALA A 8 -3.27 19.65 -17.88
CA ALA A 8 -3.28 18.85 -16.65
C ALA A 8 -3.76 17.39 -16.84
N ASP A 9 -4.36 17.06 -17.99
CA ASP A 9 -5.11 15.80 -18.18
C ASP A 9 -4.31 14.62 -18.77
N LYS A 10 -2.97 14.65 -18.81
CA LYS A 10 -2.17 13.57 -19.42
C LYS A 10 -1.29 12.74 -18.49
N PHE A 11 -1.41 12.89 -17.18
CA PHE A 11 -0.53 12.17 -16.23
C PHE A 11 -1.24 11.14 -15.33
N HIS A 12 -2.58 11.06 -15.33
CA HIS A 12 -3.33 10.23 -14.38
C HIS A 12 -3.84 8.90 -14.97
N GLU A 13 -3.47 8.54 -16.19
CA GLU A 13 -4.17 7.47 -16.92
C GLU A 13 -3.47 6.10 -16.86
N ASN A 14 -2.20 6.02 -16.42
CA ASN A 14 -1.45 4.76 -16.55
C ASN A 14 -1.24 3.95 -15.25
N THR A 15 -1.70 4.42 -14.09
CA THR A 15 -1.50 3.69 -12.82
C THR A 15 -2.68 3.77 -11.84
N SER A 16 -3.54 4.78 -11.96
CA SER A 16 -4.68 4.97 -11.06
C SER A 16 -5.81 3.96 -11.28
N GLY A 17 -5.96 3.42 -12.50
CA GLY A 17 -7.03 2.48 -12.82
C GLY A 17 -6.95 1.13 -12.07
N VAL A 18 -5.75 0.73 -11.63
CA VAL A 18 -5.50 -0.62 -11.06
C VAL A 18 -5.46 -0.63 -9.53
N LEU A 19 -5.24 0.52 -8.88
CA LEU A 19 -5.08 0.58 -7.43
C LEU A 19 -6.40 0.36 -6.67
N PRO A 20 -6.38 -0.25 -5.47
CA PRO A 20 -7.55 -0.32 -4.60
C PRO A 20 -8.07 1.07 -4.22
N ASP A 21 -9.38 1.19 -3.98
CA ASP A 21 -10.02 2.48 -3.67
C ASP A 21 -9.41 3.19 -2.46
N ARG A 22 -9.00 2.41 -1.45
CA ARG A 22 -8.28 2.94 -0.30
C ARG A 22 -6.98 3.63 -0.70
N SER A 23 -6.21 3.04 -1.62
CA SER A 23 -4.96 3.63 -2.09
C SER A 23 -5.23 4.90 -2.89
N LYS A 24 -6.26 4.90 -3.75
CA LYS A 24 -6.69 6.09 -4.52
C LYS A 24 -7.08 7.26 -3.60
N GLN A 25 -7.88 7.00 -2.57
CA GLN A 25 -8.30 8.00 -1.59
C GLN A 25 -7.10 8.62 -0.85
N ILE A 26 -6.13 7.81 -0.44
CA ILE A 26 -4.91 8.32 0.20
C ILE A 26 -4.12 9.20 -0.77
N ILE A 27 -3.95 8.76 -2.02
CA ILE A 27 -3.24 9.53 -3.07
C ILE A 27 -3.89 10.90 -3.26
N GLU A 28 -5.20 10.93 -3.46
CA GLU A 28 -5.96 12.17 -3.64
C GLU A 28 -5.78 13.14 -2.47
N GLN A 29 -5.92 12.64 -1.23
CA GLN A 29 -5.76 13.46 -0.03
C GLN A 29 -4.34 14.01 0.13
N LEU A 30 -3.31 13.26 -0.26
CA LEU A 30 -1.92 13.74 -0.23
C LEU A 30 -1.66 14.79 -1.32
N LEU A 31 -2.19 14.59 -2.54
CA LEU A 31 -2.06 15.55 -3.63
C LEU A 31 -2.75 16.88 -3.29
N LEU A 32 -3.94 16.83 -2.68
CA LEU A 32 -4.71 18.01 -2.29
C LEU A 32 -4.25 18.64 -0.95
N LEU A 33 -3.20 18.11 -0.31
CA LEU A 33 -2.71 18.54 1.00
C LEU A 33 -3.79 18.49 2.10
N ARG A 34 -4.67 17.49 2.07
CA ARG A 34 -5.79 17.29 3.01
C ARG A 34 -5.64 16.07 3.92
N TYR A 35 -4.60 15.26 3.73
CA TYR A 35 -4.38 14.10 4.58
C TYR A 35 -3.91 14.52 5.99
N GLU A 36 -4.64 14.12 7.03
CA GLU A 36 -4.32 14.49 8.42
C GLU A 36 -3.60 13.37 9.19
N CYS A 37 -2.50 13.74 9.83
CA CYS A 37 -1.81 12.89 10.78
C CYS A 37 -2.69 12.66 12.01
N ALA A 38 -3.08 11.41 12.27
CA ALA A 38 -4.00 11.08 13.38
C ALA A 38 -3.43 11.38 14.78
N SER A 39 -2.12 11.64 14.90
CA SER A 39 -1.48 11.92 16.18
C SER A 39 -1.41 13.41 16.54
N CYS A 40 -1.31 14.30 15.56
CA CYS A 40 -1.23 15.75 15.81
C CYS A 40 -2.35 16.56 15.15
N LEU A 41 -3.16 15.92 14.31
CA LEU A 41 -4.24 16.53 13.53
C LEU A 41 -3.77 17.59 12.52
N CYS A 42 -2.47 17.68 12.25
CA CYS A 42 -1.92 18.53 11.19
C CYS A 42 -1.84 17.77 9.86
N ASN A 43 -1.93 18.52 8.76
CA ASN A 43 -1.82 17.99 7.41
C ASN A 43 -0.41 17.46 7.13
N ILE A 44 -0.35 16.32 6.42
CA ILE A 44 0.86 15.76 5.85
C ILE A 44 1.18 16.53 4.57
N ARG A 45 2.23 17.37 4.63
CA ARG A 45 2.74 18.11 3.47
C ARG A 45 3.74 17.29 2.67
N HIS A 46 4.12 17.73 1.48
CA HIS A 46 5.06 17.00 0.63
C HIS A 46 6.51 17.06 1.14
N ASP A 47 6.85 18.08 1.93
CA ASP A 47 8.19 18.39 2.44
C ASP A 47 8.50 17.81 3.83
N VAL A 48 7.58 17.02 4.40
CA VAL A 48 7.76 16.41 5.73
C VAL A 48 8.10 14.93 5.63
N ALA A 49 8.90 14.46 6.58
CA ALA A 49 9.16 13.05 6.76
C ALA A 49 7.92 12.33 7.33
N VAL A 50 7.57 11.19 6.74
CA VAL A 50 6.39 10.41 7.12
C VAL A 50 6.74 8.97 7.47
N TRP A 51 5.78 8.30 8.09
CA TRP A 51 5.75 6.86 8.28
C TRP A 51 4.34 6.35 8.01
N SER A 52 4.22 5.16 7.44
CA SER A 52 2.94 4.48 7.20
C SER A 52 2.92 3.12 7.88
N CYS A 53 1.82 2.79 8.55
CA CYS A 53 1.62 1.47 9.12
C CYS A 53 1.60 0.38 8.03
N ASN A 54 2.22 -0.78 8.29
CA ASN A 54 2.27 -1.88 7.33
C ASN A 54 0.93 -2.62 7.21
N ASP A 55 0.09 -2.59 8.24
CA ASP A 55 -1.18 -3.31 8.31
C ASP A 55 -2.36 -2.43 7.90
N CYS A 56 -2.45 -1.24 8.50
CA CYS A 56 -3.56 -0.33 8.25
C CYS A 56 -3.21 0.82 7.31
N PHE A 57 -1.97 0.98 6.85
CA PHE A 57 -1.57 2.01 5.88
C PHE A 57 -1.88 3.47 6.28
N ARG A 58 -2.23 3.73 7.56
CA ARG A 58 -2.40 5.10 8.06
C ARG A 58 -1.04 5.80 8.07
N ILE A 59 -1.01 7.04 7.58
CA ILE A 59 0.19 7.86 7.48
C ILE A 59 0.26 8.82 8.67
N PHE A 60 1.44 8.96 9.23
CA PHE A 60 1.77 9.87 10.33
C PHE A 60 3.04 10.64 9.98
N HIS A 61 3.23 11.83 10.57
CA HIS A 61 4.56 12.43 10.57
C HIS A 61 5.54 11.48 11.28
N LEU A 62 6.76 11.37 10.74
CA LEU A 62 7.80 10.55 11.33
C LEU A 62 8.08 10.96 12.79
N TYR A 63 8.04 12.26 13.07
CA TYR A 63 8.20 12.79 14.42
C TYR A 63 7.12 12.28 15.38
N CYS A 64 5.85 12.35 14.96
CA CYS A 64 4.71 11.95 15.77
C CYS A 64 4.78 10.45 16.12
N ILE A 65 5.05 9.59 15.13
CA ILE A 65 5.12 8.15 15.39
C ILE A 65 6.33 7.77 16.24
N LYS A 66 7.47 8.46 16.10
CA LYS A 66 8.64 8.25 16.96
C LYS A 66 8.36 8.62 18.41
N LYS A 67 7.65 9.73 18.64
CA LYS A 67 7.21 10.13 19.98
C LYS A 67 6.27 9.09 20.58
N TRP A 68 5.30 8.62 19.79
CA TRP A 68 4.36 7.58 20.21
C TRP A 68 5.06 6.26 20.57
N ALA A 69 5.96 5.77 19.71
CA ALA A 69 6.65 4.51 19.90
C ALA A 69 7.45 4.46 21.22
N LYS A 70 8.15 5.55 21.56
CA LYS A 70 8.87 5.67 22.84
C LYS A 70 7.99 5.63 24.08
N GLN A 71 6.73 6.05 23.95
CA GLN A 71 5.78 6.10 25.07
C GLN A 71 5.00 4.79 25.24
N ASN A 72 4.96 3.95 24.20
CA ASN A 72 4.10 2.77 24.11
C ASN A 72 4.91 1.54 23.67
N GLU A 73 6.10 1.36 24.25
CA GLU A 73 6.91 0.16 24.04
C GLU A 73 6.14 -1.07 24.54
N SER A 74 6.08 -2.11 23.72
CA SER A 74 5.22 -3.27 23.99
C SER A 74 5.80 -4.24 25.03
N GLY A 75 6.90 -3.88 25.69
CA GLY A 75 7.65 -4.74 26.63
C GLY A 75 8.39 -5.93 25.99
N ILE A 76 8.14 -6.20 24.70
CA ILE A 76 8.81 -7.22 23.89
C ILE A 76 9.70 -6.52 22.86
N GLY A 77 11.00 -6.45 23.15
CA GLY A 77 11.97 -5.74 22.32
C GLY A 77 11.65 -4.26 22.19
N THR A 78 12.01 -3.66 21.06
CA THR A 78 11.81 -2.23 20.74
C THR A 78 10.51 -1.97 19.95
N SER A 79 9.61 -2.95 19.89
CA SER A 79 8.35 -2.89 19.13
C SER A 79 7.29 -2.02 19.80
N PHE A 80 6.40 -1.42 19.01
CA PHE A 80 5.32 -0.55 19.51
C PHE A 80 4.00 -0.83 18.78
N ARG A 81 2.87 -0.43 19.35
CA ARG A 81 1.55 -0.59 18.70
C ARG A 81 1.18 0.62 17.86
N CYS A 82 0.63 0.40 16.66
CA CYS A 82 0.14 1.48 15.81
C CYS A 82 -0.96 2.31 16.52
N PRO A 83 -0.88 3.65 16.58
CA PRO A 83 -1.90 4.48 17.23
C PRO A 83 -3.32 4.32 16.65
N HIS A 84 -3.44 3.83 15.42
CA HIS A 84 -4.73 3.70 14.73
C HIS A 84 -5.31 2.29 14.80
N CYS A 85 -4.54 1.25 14.45
CA CYS A 85 -5.04 -0.12 14.39
C CYS A 85 -4.52 -1.05 15.49
N GLN A 86 -3.61 -0.57 16.35
CA GLN A 86 -3.00 -1.34 17.44
C GLN A 86 -2.18 -2.58 17.04
N ALA A 87 -1.98 -2.82 15.74
CA ALA A 87 -1.04 -3.83 15.26
C ALA A 87 0.38 -3.52 15.77
N THR A 88 1.10 -4.56 16.16
CA THR A 88 2.51 -4.46 16.58
C THR A 88 3.36 -4.10 15.37
N GLN A 89 4.22 -3.11 15.52
CA GLN A 89 5.09 -2.59 14.46
C GLN A 89 6.55 -2.64 14.92
N GLU A 90 7.43 -2.79 13.94
CA GLU A 90 8.88 -2.67 14.13
C GLU A 90 9.31 -1.23 14.44
N PRO A 91 10.44 -1.03 15.14
CA PRO A 91 10.90 0.29 15.56
C PRO A 91 11.02 1.27 14.39
N VAL A 92 10.42 2.46 14.53
CA VAL A 92 10.52 3.49 13.50
C VAL A 92 11.80 4.30 13.66
N SER A 93 12.77 4.10 12.77
CA SER A 93 14.05 4.84 12.80
C SER A 93 14.20 5.88 11.68
N LYS A 94 13.68 5.61 10.47
CA LYS A 94 14.00 6.36 9.25
C LYS A 94 12.75 6.60 8.40
N TYR A 95 12.83 7.63 7.56
CA TYR A 95 11.82 7.94 6.54
C TYR A 95 12.17 7.23 5.24
N TYR A 96 11.24 6.42 4.76
CA TYR A 96 11.32 5.74 3.48
C TYR A 96 10.06 6.00 2.67
N CYS A 97 10.18 5.90 1.36
CA CYS A 97 9.01 5.86 0.48
C CYS A 97 8.10 4.67 0.83
N PHE A 98 6.84 4.68 0.37
CA PHE A 98 5.89 3.63 0.72
C PHE A 98 6.34 2.20 0.39
N CYS A 99 7.15 1.98 -0.67
CA CYS A 99 7.68 0.65 -0.99
C CYS A 99 8.91 0.23 -0.16
N GLY A 100 9.46 1.13 0.66
CA GLY A 100 10.64 0.90 1.50
C GLY A 100 12.00 1.01 0.79
N LYS A 101 12.04 1.21 -0.53
CA LYS A 101 13.29 1.16 -1.33
C LYS A 101 14.15 2.43 -1.21
N LEU A 102 13.52 3.61 -1.23
CA LEU A 102 14.21 4.89 -1.23
C LEU A 102 14.07 5.57 0.14
N ARG A 103 15.21 5.89 0.74
CA ARG A 103 15.28 6.71 1.96
C ARG A 103 15.14 8.18 1.59
N ASP A 104 14.41 8.95 2.39
CA ASP A 104 14.20 10.39 2.22
C ASP A 104 13.83 10.76 0.76
N PRO A 105 12.73 10.19 0.20
CA PRO A 105 12.39 10.39 -1.20
C PRO A 105 12.20 11.89 -1.50
N PRO A 106 12.80 12.40 -2.60
CA PRO A 106 12.61 13.78 -3.00
C PRO A 106 11.17 14.04 -3.43
N TYR A 107 10.72 15.27 -3.28
CA TYR A 107 9.44 15.68 -3.83
C TYR A 107 9.54 15.82 -5.35
N ASP A 108 8.61 15.20 -6.06
CA ASP A 108 8.42 15.33 -7.50
C ASP A 108 6.90 15.50 -7.76
N PRO A 109 6.46 16.62 -8.37
CA PRO A 109 5.06 16.88 -8.68
C PRO A 109 4.38 15.85 -9.60
N HIS A 110 5.16 15.06 -10.33
CA HIS A 110 4.66 14.10 -11.31
C HIS A 110 4.42 12.70 -10.75
N ILE A 111 4.69 12.48 -9.46
CA ILE A 111 4.47 11.20 -8.78
C ILE A 111 3.65 11.40 -7.51
N THR A 112 3.17 10.29 -6.94
CA THR A 112 2.50 10.32 -5.64
C THR A 112 3.46 10.88 -4.57
N PRO A 113 3.05 11.87 -3.75
CA PRO A 113 3.88 12.38 -2.66
C PRO A 113 4.40 11.26 -1.75
N HIS A 114 5.63 11.39 -1.26
CA HIS A 114 6.31 10.38 -0.44
C HIS A 114 6.56 9.03 -1.14
N SER A 115 6.40 8.95 -2.46
CA SER A 115 6.76 7.76 -3.26
C SER A 115 8.10 7.95 -3.96
N CYS A 116 8.73 6.85 -4.39
CA CYS A 116 10.02 6.91 -5.11
C CYS A 116 9.89 6.90 -6.65
N GLY A 117 8.67 6.83 -7.18
CA GLY A 117 8.43 6.77 -8.63
C GLY A 117 8.79 5.44 -9.32
N GLN A 118 9.53 4.54 -8.66
CA GLN A 118 9.89 3.21 -9.18
C GLN A 118 8.77 2.19 -9.01
N THR A 119 8.88 1.02 -9.64
CA THR A 119 8.01 -0.14 -9.38
C THR A 119 8.01 -0.52 -7.90
N CYS A 120 6.82 -0.73 -7.32
CA CYS A 120 6.60 -1.01 -5.90
C CYS A 120 7.39 -2.25 -5.45
N GLY A 121 7.14 -3.41 -6.07
CA GLY A 121 7.86 -4.66 -5.78
C GLY A 121 7.55 -5.30 -4.42
N LYS A 122 6.66 -4.73 -3.60
CA LYS A 122 6.17 -5.40 -2.37
C LYS A 122 5.46 -6.72 -2.70
N THR A 123 5.64 -7.73 -1.86
CA THR A 123 4.86 -8.97 -1.89
C THR A 123 3.59 -8.83 -1.05
N ARG A 124 2.62 -9.72 -1.25
CA ARG A 124 1.35 -9.75 -0.48
C ARG A 124 1.34 -11.00 0.39
N HIS A 125 0.53 -11.01 1.43
CA HIS A 125 0.51 -12.10 2.43
C HIS A 125 0.38 -13.51 1.83
N LEU A 126 -0.41 -13.69 0.76
CA LEU A 126 -0.62 -14.98 0.08
C LEU A 126 -0.09 -15.00 -1.37
N CYS A 127 0.79 -14.07 -1.72
CA CYS A 127 1.29 -13.94 -3.09
C CYS A 127 2.78 -13.58 -3.09
N HIS A 128 3.59 -14.48 -3.65
CA HIS A 128 5.03 -14.28 -3.83
C HIS A 128 5.36 -13.38 -5.03
N HIS A 129 4.38 -13.01 -5.87
CA HIS A 129 4.62 -12.14 -7.01
C HIS A 129 4.83 -10.69 -6.55
N PRO A 130 5.92 -10.03 -6.99
CA PRO A 130 6.17 -8.64 -6.68
C PRO A 130 5.08 -7.75 -7.28
N CYS A 131 4.68 -6.72 -6.56
CA CYS A 131 3.73 -5.73 -7.03
C CYS A 131 4.29 -4.98 -8.26
N PRO A 132 3.64 -5.06 -9.45
CA PRO A 132 4.20 -4.52 -10.70
C PRO A 132 3.87 -3.03 -10.91
N VAL A 133 2.98 -2.44 -10.12
CA VAL A 133 2.61 -1.03 -10.25
C VAL A 133 3.66 -0.12 -9.62
N GLN A 134 3.63 1.17 -9.95
CA GLN A 134 4.47 2.19 -9.35
C GLN A 134 4.31 2.25 -7.81
N CYS A 135 5.35 2.68 -7.09
CA CYS A 135 5.30 2.92 -5.65
C CYS A 135 4.06 3.74 -5.28
N HIS A 136 3.28 3.21 -4.35
CA HIS A 136 1.98 3.76 -3.97
C HIS A 136 1.76 3.60 -2.45
N PRO A 137 0.95 4.47 -1.82
CA PRO A 137 0.45 4.25 -0.47
C PRO A 137 -0.63 3.16 -0.46
N GLY A 138 -0.99 2.70 0.73
CA GLY A 138 -2.09 1.75 0.87
C GLY A 138 -1.73 0.30 0.44
N PRO A 139 -2.74 -0.58 0.43
CA PRO A 139 -2.56 -1.97 0.00
C PRO A 139 -2.20 -2.06 -1.48
N CYS A 140 -1.41 -3.09 -1.82
CA CYS A 140 -1.13 -3.43 -3.23
C CYS A 140 -2.42 -3.93 -3.91
N PRO A 141 -2.59 -3.68 -5.22
CA PRO A 141 -3.71 -4.24 -5.99
C PRO A 141 -3.65 -5.77 -6.01
N GLU A 142 -4.75 -6.45 -6.34
CA GLU A 142 -4.73 -7.92 -6.45
C GLU A 142 -3.71 -8.42 -7.49
N CYS A 143 -3.27 -9.67 -7.34
CA CYS A 143 -2.39 -10.28 -8.32
C CYS A 143 -3.18 -10.69 -9.56
N SER A 144 -2.67 -10.37 -10.76
CA SER A 144 -3.27 -10.77 -12.03
C SER A 144 -2.91 -12.20 -12.46
N SER A 145 -1.94 -12.83 -11.78
CA SER A 145 -1.52 -14.21 -12.07
C SER A 145 -2.53 -15.24 -11.58
N PHE A 146 -2.54 -16.42 -12.21
CA PHE A 146 -3.32 -17.58 -11.77
C PHE A 146 -2.41 -18.63 -11.12
N THR A 147 -2.95 -19.36 -10.15
CA THR A 147 -2.34 -20.55 -9.53
C THR A 147 -3.00 -21.81 -10.10
N GLY A 148 -2.22 -22.87 -10.27
CA GLY A 148 -2.66 -24.15 -10.83
C GLY A 148 -2.02 -24.46 -12.19
N PRO A 149 -2.53 -25.46 -12.93
CA PRO A 149 -3.75 -26.23 -12.66
C PRO A 149 -3.60 -27.21 -11.49
N LYS A 150 -4.67 -27.38 -10.70
CA LYS A 150 -4.80 -28.43 -9.68
C LYS A 150 -5.93 -29.36 -10.05
N SER A 151 -5.72 -30.67 -9.87
CA SER A 151 -6.76 -31.67 -10.09
C SER A 151 -7.72 -31.77 -8.90
N CYS A 152 -9.00 -32.05 -9.15
CA CYS A 152 -9.91 -32.51 -8.11
C CYS A 152 -9.34 -33.78 -7.45
N PRO A 153 -9.73 -34.09 -6.19
CA PRO A 153 -9.36 -35.35 -5.55
C PRO A 153 -9.74 -36.59 -6.39
N CYS A 154 -10.80 -36.46 -7.18
CA CYS A 154 -11.29 -37.49 -8.10
C CYS A 154 -10.46 -37.69 -9.38
N GLY A 155 -9.52 -36.79 -9.71
CA GLY A 155 -8.80 -36.75 -10.97
C GLY A 155 -9.61 -36.29 -12.21
N ALA A 156 -10.94 -36.24 -12.15
CA ALA A 156 -11.80 -35.98 -13.32
C ALA A 156 -11.79 -34.54 -13.86
N THR A 157 -11.46 -33.54 -13.03
CA THR A 157 -11.42 -32.13 -13.45
C THR A 157 -10.16 -31.45 -12.94
N THR A 158 -9.68 -30.45 -13.68
CA THR A 158 -8.63 -29.53 -13.23
C THR A 158 -9.16 -28.12 -13.16
N TYR A 159 -8.61 -27.30 -12.27
CA TYR A 159 -8.98 -25.90 -12.14
C TYR A 159 -7.79 -25.02 -11.79
N THR A 160 -7.94 -23.75 -12.14
CA THR A 160 -7.05 -22.65 -11.78
C THR A 160 -7.83 -21.62 -10.98
N TRP A 161 -7.12 -20.83 -10.17
CA TRP A 161 -7.72 -19.74 -9.41
C TRP A 161 -6.78 -18.53 -9.36
N ARG A 162 -7.28 -17.37 -8.95
CA ARG A 162 -6.48 -16.15 -8.86
C ARG A 162 -5.41 -16.29 -7.78
N CYS A 163 -4.17 -15.93 -8.10
CA CYS A 163 -3.08 -15.92 -7.14
C CYS A 163 -3.38 -14.93 -6.01
N GLY A 164 -3.05 -15.31 -4.77
CA GLY A 164 -3.40 -14.53 -3.58
C GLY A 164 -4.80 -14.82 -3.01
N GLN A 165 -5.63 -15.61 -3.71
CA GLN A 165 -6.86 -16.15 -3.15
C GLN A 165 -6.63 -17.56 -2.59
N PRO A 166 -7.36 -17.96 -1.53
CA PRO A 166 -7.38 -19.34 -1.06
C PRO A 166 -7.75 -20.31 -2.18
N ASP A 167 -7.22 -21.53 -2.11
CA ASP A 167 -7.61 -22.59 -3.03
C ASP A 167 -9.12 -22.86 -2.90
N PRO A 168 -9.91 -22.78 -3.99
CA PRO A 168 -11.35 -23.00 -3.95
C PRO A 168 -11.75 -24.45 -3.67
N GLN A 169 -10.80 -25.41 -3.65
CA GLN A 169 -11.03 -26.82 -3.33
C GLN A 169 -12.19 -27.43 -4.13
N LYS A 170 -12.24 -27.15 -5.45
CA LYS A 170 -13.35 -27.60 -6.29
C LYS A 170 -13.48 -29.13 -6.24
N LEU A 171 -14.69 -29.57 -5.97
CA LEU A 171 -15.14 -30.95 -6.10
C LEU A 171 -15.93 -31.10 -7.41
N CYS A 172 -15.94 -32.31 -7.96
CA CYS A 172 -16.82 -32.62 -9.08
C CYS A 172 -18.27 -32.71 -8.59
N ASP A 173 -19.20 -32.12 -9.34
CA ASP A 173 -20.62 -32.41 -9.18
C ASP A 173 -20.88 -33.80 -9.74
N ASN A 174 -20.72 -34.82 -8.90
CA ASN A 174 -21.14 -36.18 -9.24
C ASN A 174 -22.67 -36.24 -9.19
N ASN A 175 -23.34 -35.72 -10.21
CA ASN A 175 -24.75 -35.99 -10.48
C ASN A 175 -24.82 -36.83 -11.76
N ALA A 176 -24.61 -38.13 -11.61
CA ALA A 176 -24.89 -39.17 -12.59
C ALA A 176 -25.23 -40.46 -11.86
#